data_AF-S2EZT9-F1
#
_entry.id   AF-S2EZT9-F1
#
_cell.length_a   1.000
_cell.length_b   1.000
_cell.length_c   1.000
_cell.angle_alpha   90.00
_cell.angle_beta   90.00
_cell.angle_gamma   90.00
#
_symmetry.space_group_name_H-M   'P 1'
#
loop_
_entity.id
_entity.type
_entity.pdbx_description
1 polymer ?
#
loop_
_entity_poly.entity_id
_entity_poly.type
_entity_poly.pdbx_seq_one_letter_code
_entity_poly.pdbx_strand_id
1 'polypeptide(L)'
;MNYRRREDQVLSSATFEQSAKQVKLMTCLICNGPATAIDADEDYLERACPKCGHYRITGAALVLIKAHGWHFDVELARKWIADNQASGMIPIIDSHQAPRLIDV
;
A
#
# COMPACT_ATOMS: atom_id res chain seq x y z
N MET A 1 2.83 9.76 -65.45
CA MET A 1 1.75 9.12 -64.66
C MET A 1 1.57 9.88 -63.36
N ASN A 2 0.39 10.47 -63.15
CA ASN A 2 -0.03 11.04 -61.87
C ASN A 2 -0.91 10.00 -61.16
N TYR A 3 -0.57 9.61 -59.93
CA TYR A 3 -1.52 8.95 -59.03
C TYR A 3 -1.69 9.82 -57.78
N ARG A 4 -2.88 10.41 -57.64
CA ARG A 4 -3.31 11.19 -56.48
C ARG A 4 -3.85 10.25 -55.40
N ARG A 5 -3.72 10.67 -54.14
CA ARG A 5 -4.66 10.48 -53.00
C ARG A 5 -4.91 9.00 -52.59
N ARG A 6 -5.13 8.63 -51.33
CA ARG A 6 -5.53 9.32 -50.10
C ARG A 6 -5.47 8.24 -49.01
N GLU A 7 -5.50 8.69 -47.75
CA GLU A 7 -6.15 7.96 -46.64
C GLU A 7 -5.50 6.63 -46.23
N ASP A 8 -4.56 6.68 -45.28
CA ASP A 8 -4.62 5.80 -44.11
C ASP A 8 -3.99 6.53 -42.90
N GLN A 9 -4.69 7.59 -42.54
CA GLN A 9 -4.73 8.10 -41.18
C GLN A 9 -5.55 7.10 -40.35
N VAL A 10 -4.90 6.03 -39.88
CA VAL A 10 -5.40 5.19 -38.78
C VAL A 10 -4.86 5.81 -37.49
N LEU A 11 -5.60 6.75 -36.90
CA LEU A 11 -6.38 6.52 -35.68
C LEU A 11 -5.61 5.74 -34.59
N SER A 12 -5.02 6.51 -33.68
CA SER A 12 -5.36 6.49 -32.26
C SER A 12 -5.50 5.12 -31.57
N SER A 13 -4.42 4.67 -30.95
CA SER A 13 -4.44 4.05 -29.62
C SER A 13 -3.58 4.95 -28.71
N ALA A 14 -4.19 5.92 -28.03
CA ALA A 14 -4.64 5.72 -26.66
C ALA A 14 -3.48 5.26 -25.74
N THR A 15 -2.91 6.23 -25.02
CA THR A 15 -2.70 6.21 -23.56
C THR A 15 -2.68 4.81 -22.92
N PHE A 16 -1.54 4.37 -22.37
CA PHE A 16 -1.39 3.58 -21.11
C PHE A 16 -0.12 2.70 -21.09
N GLU A 17 1.08 3.31 -21.14
CA GLU A 17 2.25 2.73 -20.44
C GLU A 17 2.71 3.67 -19.32
N GLN A 18 1.73 4.29 -18.67
CA GLN A 18 1.83 4.55 -17.24
C GLN A 18 1.45 3.24 -16.55
N SER A 19 2.31 2.23 -16.61
CA SER A 19 2.14 1.03 -15.79
C SER A 19 2.42 1.43 -14.34
N ALA A 20 1.40 2.01 -13.73
CA ALA A 20 0.93 1.82 -12.37
C ALA A 20 1.95 1.40 -11.30
N LYS A 21 3.13 2.02 -11.27
CA LYS A 21 3.78 2.32 -9.99
C LYS A 21 3.04 3.51 -9.37
N GLN A 22 1.72 3.38 -9.27
CA GLN A 22 0.91 4.29 -8.52
C GLN A 22 1.35 4.07 -7.10
N VAL A 23 2.31 4.88 -6.65
CA VAL A 23 2.56 5.13 -5.24
C VAL A 23 1.24 5.63 -4.71
N LYS A 24 0.38 4.69 -4.34
CA LYS A 24 -0.95 4.92 -3.86
C LYS A 24 -0.67 5.57 -2.51
N LEU A 25 -0.76 6.89 -2.45
CA LEU A 25 -0.83 7.63 -1.20
C LEU A 25 -2.14 7.19 -0.53
N MET A 26 -2.14 5.99 0.04
CA MET A 26 -3.22 5.56 0.90
C MET A 26 -2.67 5.67 2.29
N THR A 27 -3.40 6.48 3.03
CA THR A 27 -3.23 6.82 4.42
C THR A 27 -2.68 5.66 5.23
N CYS A 28 -1.78 5.99 6.17
CA CYS A 28 -1.28 5.03 7.13
C CYS A 28 -2.46 4.42 7.86
N LEU A 29 -2.53 3.10 7.97
CA LEU A 29 -3.60 2.44 8.74
C LEU A 29 -3.50 2.73 10.23
N ILE A 30 -2.30 3.14 10.68
CA ILE A 30 -2.01 3.41 12.07
C ILE A 30 -2.38 4.86 12.44
N CYS A 31 -1.77 5.85 11.79
CA CYS A 31 -1.95 7.26 12.15
C CYS A 31 -2.93 8.02 11.25
N ASN A 32 -3.55 7.37 10.27
CA ASN A 32 -4.34 8.00 9.20
C ASN A 32 -3.64 9.13 8.43
N GLY A 33 -2.33 9.33 8.66
CA GLY A 33 -1.52 10.32 7.99
C GLY A 33 -1.07 9.88 6.59
N PRO A 34 -0.33 10.71 5.86
CA PRO A 34 0.20 10.33 4.56
C PRO A 34 1.17 9.15 4.71
N ALA A 35 0.87 8.06 4.02
CA ALA A 35 1.75 6.91 3.89
C ALA A 35 1.87 6.49 2.43
N THR A 36 3.02 5.95 2.12
CA THR A 36 3.36 5.38 0.83
C THR A 36 2.86 3.93 0.83
N ALA A 37 1.89 3.60 -0.03
CA ALA A 37 1.68 2.20 -0.41
C ALA A 37 2.85 1.77 -1.28
N ILE A 38 3.47 0.67 -0.88
CA ILE A 38 4.40 -0.05 -1.72
C ILE A 38 3.62 -1.26 -2.20
N ASP A 39 3.51 -1.42 -3.52
CA ASP A 39 2.95 -2.63 -4.10
C ASP A 39 3.88 -3.79 -3.70
N ALA A 40 3.36 -4.66 -2.85
CA ALA A 40 3.95 -5.94 -2.51
C ALA A 40 3.17 -7.05 -3.23
N ASP A 41 3.61 -8.30 -3.08
CA ASP A 41 2.92 -9.47 -3.65
C ASP A 41 1.43 -9.49 -3.28
N GLU A 42 0.62 -10.20 -4.06
CA GLU A 42 -0.85 -10.17 -3.98
C GLU A 42 -1.42 -10.42 -2.57
N ASP A 43 -0.70 -11.16 -1.72
CA ASP A 43 -1.07 -11.49 -0.35
C ASP A 43 -0.65 -10.45 0.72
N TYR A 44 0.29 -9.56 0.39
CA TYR A 44 0.88 -8.60 1.32
C TYR A 44 0.71 -7.16 0.82
N LEU A 45 0.35 -6.27 1.72
CA LEU A 45 0.30 -4.84 1.48
C LEU A 45 1.44 -4.19 2.26
N GLU A 46 2.40 -3.62 1.55
CA GLU A 46 3.51 -2.93 2.16
C GLU A 46 3.20 -1.44 2.30
N ARG A 47 3.50 -0.89 3.48
CA ARG A 47 3.15 0.48 3.86
C ARG A 47 4.33 1.13 4.54
N ALA A 48 4.84 2.19 3.92
CA ALA A 48 5.89 3.03 4.46
C ALA A 48 5.30 4.36 4.90
N CYS A 49 5.23 4.60 6.20
CA CYS A 49 4.86 5.89 6.77
C CYS A 49 6.11 6.57 7.33
N PRO A 50 6.40 7.84 6.99
CA PRO A 50 7.55 8.55 7.56
C PRO A 50 7.42 8.77 9.08
N LYS A 51 6.20 8.69 9.63
CA LYS A 51 5.97 8.81 11.08
C LYS A 51 5.90 7.46 11.79
N CYS A 52 5.21 6.46 11.24
CA CYS A 52 5.00 5.17 11.92
C CYS A 52 6.08 4.14 11.59
N GLY A 53 6.88 4.38 10.55
CA GLY A 53 7.85 3.42 10.04
C GLY A 53 7.30 2.59 8.88
N HIS A 54 8.03 1.54 8.56
CA HIS A 54 7.81 0.70 7.40
C HIS A 54 7.36 -0.70 7.84
N TYR A 55 6.18 -1.11 7.41
CA TYR A 55 5.55 -2.37 7.81
C TYR A 55 4.81 -3.02 6.64
N ARG A 56 4.60 -4.32 6.75
CA ARG A 56 3.74 -5.11 5.86
C ARG A 56 2.48 -5.50 6.60
N ILE A 57 1.36 -5.60 5.90
CA ILE A 57 0.10 -6.09 6.44
C ILE A 57 -0.50 -7.11 5.48
N THR A 58 -0.97 -8.25 5.98
CA THR A 58 -1.64 -9.22 5.11
C THR A 58 -3.01 -8.71 4.68
N GLY A 59 -3.47 -9.11 3.49
CA GLY A 59 -4.84 -8.79 3.05
C GLY A 59 -5.91 -9.21 4.06
N ALA A 60 -5.71 -10.37 4.71
CA ALA A 60 -6.59 -10.89 5.77
C ALA A 60 -6.66 -9.95 6.99
N ALA A 61 -5.52 -9.44 7.46
CA ALA A 61 -5.48 -8.49 8.56
C ALA A 61 -6.20 -7.18 8.18
N LEU A 62 -5.99 -6.68 6.96
CA LEU A 62 -6.68 -5.48 6.47
C LEU A 62 -8.20 -5.65 6.47
N VAL A 63 -8.69 -6.79 5.98
CA VAL A 63 -10.13 -7.11 5.98
C VAL A 63 -10.65 -7.16 7.42
N LEU A 64 -9.92 -7.77 8.34
CA LEU A 64 -10.28 -7.86 9.75
C LEU A 64 -10.43 -6.47 10.38
N ILE A 65 -9.43 -5.60 10.22
CA ILE A 65 -9.44 -4.24 10.79
C ILE A 65 -10.59 -3.43 10.22
N LYS A 66 -10.83 -3.51 8.91
CA LYS A 66 -11.96 -2.83 8.27
C LYS A 66 -13.31 -3.37 8.73
N ALA A 67 -13.44 -4.69 8.87
CA ALA A 67 -14.66 -5.34 9.30
C ALA A 67 -15.02 -4.98 10.74
N HIS A 68 -14.03 -4.89 11.62
CA HIS A 68 -14.22 -4.53 13.02
C HIS A 68 -14.17 -3.01 13.29
N GLY A 69 -13.76 -2.20 12.32
CA GLY A 69 -13.53 -0.77 12.53
C GLY A 69 -12.42 -0.48 13.54
N TRP A 70 -11.41 -1.35 13.59
CA TRP A 70 -10.32 -1.22 14.55
C TRP A 70 -9.39 -0.07 14.20
N HIS A 71 -8.92 0.60 15.24
CA HIS A 71 -7.92 1.65 15.15
C HIS A 71 -6.67 1.15 15.85
N PHE A 72 -5.53 1.26 15.17
CA PHE A 72 -4.27 0.93 15.80
C PHE A 72 -3.87 2.04 16.75
N ASP A 73 -3.33 1.66 17.91
CA ASP A 73 -2.61 2.59 18.76
C ASP A 73 -1.33 3.03 18.00
N VAL A 74 -1.24 4.34 17.75
CA VAL A 74 -0.14 4.92 16.98
C VAL A 74 1.20 4.75 17.67
N GLU A 75 1.23 4.88 18.98
CA GLU A 75 2.46 4.81 19.77
C GLU A 75 2.89 3.34 19.91
N LEU A 76 1.96 2.45 20.24
CA LEU A 76 2.22 1.03 20.38
C LEU A 76 2.68 0.40 19.06
N ALA A 77 1.96 0.65 17.97
CA ALA A 77 2.30 0.10 16.67
C ALA A 77 3.63 0.67 16.15
N ARG A 78 3.91 1.97 16.36
CA ARG A 78 5.21 2.57 16.02
C ARG A 78 6.35 1.91 16.80
N LYS A 79 6.18 1.74 18.12
CA LYS A 79 7.20 1.12 18.97
C LYS A 79 7.46 -0.32 18.52
N TRP A 80 6.40 -1.09 18.28
CA TRP A 80 6.52 -2.45 17.78
C TRP A 80 7.21 -2.52 16.41
N ILE A 81 6.87 -1.62 15.47
CA ILE A 81 7.53 -1.54 14.16
C ILE A 81 9.02 -1.24 14.34
N ALA A 82 9.36 -0.23 15.15
CA ALA A 82 10.75 0.16 15.40
C ALA A 82 11.56 -0.97 16.03
N ASP A 83 11.00 -1.69 17.01
CA ASP A 83 11.65 -2.83 17.67
C ASP A 83 11.92 -3.98 16.67
N ASN A 84 10.97 -4.28 15.77
CA ASN A 84 11.15 -5.31 14.73
C ASN A 84 12.16 -4.89 13.66
N GLN A 85 12.13 -3.61 13.25
CA GLN A 85 13.08 -3.05 12.29
C GLN A 85 14.50 -3.00 12.86
N ALA A 86 14.64 -2.71 14.16
CA ALA A 86 15.92 -2.79 14.86
C ALA A 86 16.49 -4.22 14.85
N SER A 87 15.62 -5.23 14.82
CA SER A 87 15.99 -6.62 14.62
C SER A 87 16.35 -6.98 13.16
N GLY A 88 16.28 -6.02 12.23
CA GLY A 88 16.60 -6.21 10.81
C GLY A 88 15.50 -6.89 9.98
N MET A 89 14.32 -7.10 10.56
CA MET A 89 13.18 -7.69 9.85
C MET A 89 12.13 -6.63 9.51
N ILE A 90 11.45 -6.80 8.37
CA ILE A 90 10.29 -5.97 8.04
C ILE A 90 9.10 -6.50 8.85
N PRO A 91 8.53 -5.72 9.77
CA PRO A 91 7.41 -6.17 10.59
C PRO A 91 6.20 -6.53 9.71
N ILE A 92 5.64 -7.71 9.93
CA ILE A 92 4.46 -8.20 9.22
C ILE A 92 3.28 -8.23 10.21
N ILE A 93 2.26 -7.45 9.91
CA ILE A 93 1.00 -7.40 10.64
C ILE A 93 0.07 -8.42 9.98
N ASP A 94 -0.03 -9.59 10.59
CA ASP A 94 -1.02 -10.60 10.24
C ASP A 94 -2.31 -10.43 11.07
N SER A 95 -3.32 -11.27 10.82
CA SER A 95 -4.61 -11.23 11.51
C SER A 95 -4.54 -11.54 13.01
N HIS A 96 -3.49 -12.21 13.48
CA HIS A 96 -3.22 -12.47 14.90
C HIS A 96 -2.46 -11.31 15.55
N GLN A 97 -1.58 -10.65 14.80
CA GLN A 97 -0.79 -9.53 15.30
C GLN A 97 -1.56 -8.20 15.26
N ALA A 98 -2.46 -8.01 14.29
CA ALA A 98 -3.32 -6.84 14.20
C ALA A 98 -4.06 -6.53 15.52
N PRO A 99 -4.82 -7.46 16.12
CA PRO A 99 -5.54 -7.20 17.38
C PRO A 99 -4.64 -7.01 18.61
N ARG A 100 -3.33 -7.24 18.51
CA ARG A 100 -2.38 -6.95 19.60
C ARG A 100 -1.87 -5.52 19.58
N LEU A 101 -2.11 -4.81 18.48
CA LEU A 101 -1.63 -3.45 18.23
C LEU A 101 -2.78 -2.43 18.17
N ILE A 102 -4.01 -2.86 18.47
CA ILE A 102 -5.19 -2.00 18.53
C ILE A 102 -5.40 -1.47 19.96
N ASP A 103 -5.90 -0.25 20.06
CA ASP A 103 -6.45 0.29 21.31
C ASP A 103 -7.95 -0.05 21.33
N VAL A 104 -8.44 -0.68 22.40
CA VAL A 104 -9.85 -1.09 22.58
C VAL A 104 -10.63 -0.04 23.36
#